data_AF-A0A3M0NMS5-F1
#
_entry.id   AF-A0A3M0NMS5-F1
#
_cell.length_a   1.000
_cell.length_b   1.000
_cell.length_c   1.000
_cell.angle_alpha   90.00
_cell.angle_beta   90.00
_cell.angle_gamma   90.00
#
_symmetry.space_group_name_H-M   'P 1'
#
loop_
_entity.id
_entity.type
_entity.pdbx_description
1 polymer ?
#
loop_
_entity_poly.entity_id
_entity_poly.type
_entity_poly.pdbx_seq_one_letter_code
_entity_poly.pdbx_strand_id
1 'polypeptide(L)'
;MKSNHNIKKVTNKVLISSAIAGILGGAAVTIIPDQSGAVQNVQAKKKAKSKKSAKKQVTNQSTENVNKKINISKYSKENDCVLKFDPSTKTLHISEGVNSNKLGNTPIYDVVYNAKKHISKKNMFKPSDIEHISIDSNIAFPRDSSSLFAKLYNLQDITGLDKVDTGKAEALNNMFSKDRKLTQLDLSSWDTSSFEWYGKKEMFSGDTSLKEINVSGWEVKLSDDIFDGLDTTKVKIIGFKSDDED
;
A
#
# COMPACT_ATOMS: atom_id res chain seq x y z
N MET A 1 -9.57 -25.83 22.92
CA MET A 1 -9.45 -24.84 24.00
C MET A 1 -10.18 -23.60 23.53
N LYS A 2 -11.31 -23.25 24.16
CA LYS A 2 -12.00 -21.98 23.88
C LYS A 2 -11.11 -20.87 24.46
N SER A 3 -10.64 -19.99 23.60
CA SER A 3 -9.85 -18.83 24.01
C SER A 3 -10.84 -17.77 24.48
N ASN A 4 -10.93 -17.52 25.79
CA ASN A 4 -11.76 -16.43 26.31
C ASN A 4 -11.09 -15.11 25.92
N HIS A 5 -11.68 -14.37 25.00
CA HIS A 5 -11.21 -13.04 24.59
C HIS A 5 -12.06 -11.97 25.26
N ASN A 6 -11.59 -11.48 26.40
CA ASN A 6 -12.20 -10.34 27.11
C ASN A 6 -11.95 -9.05 26.32
N ILE A 7 -12.81 -8.75 25.35
CA ILE A 7 -12.83 -7.47 24.66
C ILE A 7 -13.34 -6.42 25.66
N LYS A 8 -12.44 -5.61 26.21
CA LYS A 8 -12.82 -4.56 27.17
C LYS A 8 -13.53 -3.42 26.42
N LYS A 9 -14.84 -3.31 26.65
CA LYS A 9 -15.75 -2.26 26.18
C LYS A 9 -15.23 -0.87 26.60
N VAL A 10 -14.66 -0.11 25.67
CA VAL A 10 -14.47 1.35 25.83
C VAL A 10 -15.69 2.02 25.20
N THR A 11 -16.74 2.20 25.99
CA THR A 11 -17.92 2.98 25.57
C THR A 11 -17.59 4.47 25.65
N ASN A 12 -17.12 5.05 24.54
CA ASN A 12 -17.09 6.50 24.44
C ASN A 12 -18.49 7.01 24.07
N LYS A 13 -19.07 7.82 24.97
CA LYS A 13 -20.12 8.78 24.62
C LYS A 13 -19.67 9.52 23.36
N VAL A 14 -20.60 9.77 22.44
CA VAL A 14 -20.36 10.52 21.20
C VAL A 14 -19.68 11.86 21.53
N LEU A 15 -18.36 11.87 21.36
CA LEU A 15 -17.55 13.05 21.18
C LEU A 15 -17.17 13.01 19.71
N ILE A 16 -17.82 13.85 18.92
CA ILE A 16 -17.38 14.14 17.56
C ILE A 16 -16.08 14.94 17.71
N SER A 17 -14.96 14.26 17.97
CA SER A 17 -13.64 14.86 17.82
C SER A 17 -13.12 14.44 16.46
N SER A 18 -13.30 15.31 15.47
CA SER A 18 -12.53 15.30 14.23
C SER A 18 -11.05 15.53 14.57
N ALA A 19 -10.31 14.45 14.82
CA ALA A 19 -8.85 14.51 14.89
C ALA A 19 -8.30 14.21 13.49
N ILE A 20 -8.30 15.24 12.64
CA ILE A 20 -7.35 15.33 11.54
C ILE A 20 -5.98 15.53 12.20
N ALA A 21 -5.26 14.44 12.46
CA ALA A 21 -3.81 14.48 12.52
C ALA A 21 -3.35 14.36 11.05
N GLY A 22 -3.07 15.43 10.31
CA GLY A 22 -2.19 16.51 10.71
C GLY A 22 -0.72 16.15 10.43
N ILE A 23 -0.41 15.50 9.30
CA ILE A 23 0.93 15.57 8.73
C ILE A 23 0.95 16.76 7.77
N LEU A 24 1.48 17.87 8.28
CA LEU A 24 1.95 19.01 7.50
C LEU A 24 3.09 18.57 6.59
N GLY A 25 2.77 18.20 5.36
CA GLY A 25 3.69 18.20 4.23
C GLY A 25 3.63 19.53 3.48
N GLY A 26 3.98 20.62 4.17
CA GLY A 26 4.07 21.94 3.55
C GLY A 26 5.28 22.02 2.63
N ALA A 27 5.07 21.94 1.32
CA ALA A 27 5.95 22.60 0.36
C ALA A 27 5.30 23.93 -0.01
N ALA A 28 5.82 25.02 0.53
CA ALA A 28 5.51 26.36 0.06
C ALA A 28 5.96 26.44 -1.41
N VAL A 29 5.00 26.45 -2.34
CA VAL A 29 5.24 26.84 -3.73
C VAL A 29 5.54 28.33 -3.71
N THR A 30 6.82 28.68 -3.70
CA THR A 30 7.26 30.05 -4.00
C THR A 30 7.24 30.19 -5.51
N ILE A 31 6.24 30.90 -6.03
CA ILE A 31 6.19 31.32 -7.44
C ILE A 31 7.26 32.41 -7.61
N ILE A 32 8.38 32.07 -8.25
CA ILE A 32 9.28 33.07 -8.83
C ILE A 32 8.81 33.28 -10.28
N PRO A 33 8.38 34.49 -10.67
CA PRO A 33 8.15 34.78 -12.07
C PRO A 33 9.50 35.04 -12.75
N ASP A 34 9.80 34.32 -13.83
CA ASP A 34 10.85 34.75 -14.77
C ASP A 34 10.20 35.21 -16.08
N GLN A 35 10.22 36.53 -16.25
CA GLN A 35 10.02 37.23 -17.50
C GLN A 35 11.39 37.74 -17.95
N SER A 36 11.92 37.19 -19.03
CA SER A 36 12.70 37.85 -20.10
C SER A 36 13.59 36.80 -20.77
N GLY A 37 13.84 36.78 -22.07
CA GLY A 37 13.46 37.65 -23.16
C GLY A 37 13.78 36.91 -24.46
N ALA A 38 13.08 37.30 -25.51
CA ALA A 38 13.30 36.82 -26.86
C ALA A 38 14.71 37.20 -27.37
N VAL A 39 15.35 36.29 -28.11
CA VAL A 39 16.20 36.67 -29.25
C VAL A 39 15.96 35.69 -30.39
N GLN A 40 15.40 36.22 -31.47
CA GLN A 40 15.35 35.61 -32.79
C GLN A 40 16.77 35.44 -33.35
N ASN A 41 17.03 34.37 -34.09
CA ASN A 41 17.67 34.57 -35.39
C ASN A 41 17.35 33.46 -36.40
N VAL A 42 17.06 33.93 -37.62
CA VAL A 42 16.56 33.19 -38.77
C VAL A 42 17.71 32.97 -39.77
N GLN A 43 17.66 31.82 -40.45
CA GLN A 43 18.29 31.45 -41.75
C GLN A 43 19.81 31.27 -41.88
N ALA A 44 20.21 30.08 -42.35
CA ALA A 44 20.66 29.90 -43.74
C ALA A 44 20.75 28.41 -44.14
N LYS A 45 20.14 28.05 -45.28
CA LYS A 45 20.34 26.78 -46.00
C LYS A 45 21.67 26.81 -46.76
N LYS A 46 22.44 25.70 -46.73
CA LYS A 46 23.28 25.24 -47.87
C LYS A 46 23.29 23.71 -47.94
N LYS A 47 22.92 23.17 -49.11
CA LYS A 47 23.12 21.76 -49.52
C LYS A 47 24.55 21.57 -50.04
N ALA A 48 25.22 20.47 -49.70
CA ALA A 48 26.21 19.77 -50.56
C ALA A 48 26.56 18.38 -50.00
N LYS A 49 27.03 17.50 -50.90
CA LYS A 49 27.07 16.02 -50.85
C LYS A 49 28.23 15.39 -50.05
N SER A 50 27.97 14.15 -49.63
CA SER A 50 28.81 12.98 -49.24
C SER A 50 30.27 13.13 -48.78
N LYS A 51 30.60 12.43 -47.67
CA LYS A 51 31.72 11.47 -47.55
C LYS A 51 31.65 10.69 -46.21
N LYS A 52 31.84 9.38 -46.29
CA LYS A 52 31.98 8.43 -45.16
C LYS A 52 33.11 8.88 -44.22
N SER A 53 32.86 8.88 -42.91
CA SER A 53 33.91 8.66 -41.90
C SER A 53 33.31 8.00 -40.66
N ALA A 54 33.98 6.95 -40.19
CA ALA A 54 33.57 6.10 -39.09
C ALA A 54 33.57 6.89 -37.76
N LYS A 55 32.43 6.97 -37.08
CA LYS A 55 32.36 7.44 -35.70
C LYS A 55 32.39 6.24 -34.76
N LYS A 56 33.53 6.12 -34.09
CA LYS A 56 33.77 5.38 -32.84
C LYS A 56 32.53 5.52 -31.95
N GLN A 57 31.86 4.41 -31.66
CA GLN A 57 30.75 4.36 -30.72
C GLN A 57 31.29 4.79 -29.36
N VAL A 58 31.00 6.02 -28.97
CA VAL A 58 31.11 6.47 -27.59
C VAL A 58 30.04 5.68 -26.85
N THR A 59 30.46 4.69 -26.09
CA THR A 59 29.60 4.02 -25.11
C THR A 59 29.16 5.07 -24.10
N ASN A 60 27.97 5.61 -24.29
CA ASN A 60 27.26 6.37 -23.27
C ASN A 60 26.96 5.41 -22.13
N GLN A 61 27.86 5.35 -21.14
CA GLN A 61 27.51 4.88 -19.81
C GLN A 61 26.51 5.89 -19.25
N SER A 62 25.22 5.60 -19.40
CA SER A 62 24.19 6.29 -18.64
C SER A 62 24.44 5.98 -17.16
N THR A 63 24.85 6.97 -16.39
CA THR A 63 24.83 6.91 -14.94
C THR A 63 23.37 6.75 -14.51
N GLU A 64 22.96 5.49 -14.27
CA GLU A 64 21.62 5.19 -13.76
C GLU A 64 21.45 5.78 -12.36
N ASN A 65 20.55 6.76 -12.27
CA ASN A 65 20.11 7.39 -11.02
C ASN A 65 19.62 6.34 -10.02
N VAL A 66 20.26 6.30 -8.85
CA VAL A 66 20.03 5.31 -7.77
C VAL A 66 18.65 5.46 -7.12
N ASN A 67 17.96 6.58 -7.37
CA ASN A 67 16.66 6.91 -6.77
C ASN A 67 15.46 6.71 -7.71
N LYS A 68 15.60 5.90 -8.76
CA LYS A 68 14.47 5.61 -9.65
C LYS A 68 13.49 4.66 -8.94
N LYS A 69 12.20 5.02 -8.90
CA LYS A 69 11.14 4.14 -8.41
C LYS A 69 11.23 2.76 -9.08
N ILE A 70 11.15 1.70 -8.28
CA ILE A 70 11.33 0.31 -8.71
C ILE A 70 9.96 -0.29 -8.98
N ASN A 71 9.67 -0.64 -10.23
CA ASN A 71 8.41 -1.28 -10.61
C ASN A 71 8.48 -2.80 -10.38
N ILE A 72 7.57 -3.30 -9.54
CA ILE A 72 7.47 -4.73 -9.18
C ILE A 72 6.18 -5.39 -9.66
N SER A 73 5.36 -4.69 -10.45
CA SER A 73 3.99 -5.11 -10.83
C SER A 73 3.95 -6.50 -11.47
N LYS A 74 4.93 -6.81 -12.33
CA LYS A 74 4.98 -8.08 -13.06
C LYS A 74 5.28 -9.32 -12.19
N TYR A 75 5.64 -9.13 -10.92
CA TYR A 75 5.93 -10.21 -9.99
C TYR A 75 4.73 -10.57 -9.10
N SER A 76 3.59 -9.90 -9.30
CA SER A 76 2.31 -10.27 -8.71
C SER A 76 1.46 -10.99 -9.75
N LYS A 77 0.94 -12.17 -9.39
CA LYS A 77 0.07 -12.98 -10.26
C LYS A 77 -1.28 -12.29 -10.43
N GLU A 78 -1.81 -12.36 -11.66
CA GLU A 78 -3.12 -11.81 -12.02
C GLU A 78 -3.31 -10.33 -11.66
N ASN A 79 -2.19 -9.61 -11.57
CA ASN A 79 -2.15 -8.22 -11.18
C ASN A 79 -2.27 -7.30 -12.38
N ASP A 80 -3.27 -6.45 -12.37
CA ASP A 80 -3.41 -5.37 -13.35
C ASP A 80 -2.93 -4.03 -12.80
N CYS A 81 -2.83 -3.87 -11.47
CA CYS A 81 -2.33 -2.65 -10.83
C CYS A 81 -0.84 -2.35 -11.11
N VAL A 82 -0.44 -1.10 -10.91
CA VAL A 82 0.96 -0.67 -10.91
C VAL A 82 1.49 -0.62 -9.48
N LEU A 83 2.50 -1.43 -9.19
CA LEU A 83 3.24 -1.45 -7.92
C LEU A 83 4.63 -0.84 -8.12
N LYS A 84 4.90 0.28 -7.44
CA LYS A 84 6.17 1.02 -7.53
C LYS A 84 6.71 1.34 -6.14
N PHE A 85 7.86 0.79 -5.79
CA PHE A 85 8.57 1.14 -4.57
C PHE A 85 9.43 2.40 -4.78
N ASP A 86 9.29 3.37 -3.90
CA ASP A 86 10.13 4.56 -3.81
C ASP A 86 11.13 4.40 -2.66
N PRO A 87 12.43 4.18 -2.94
CA PRO A 87 13.43 4.01 -1.90
C PRO A 87 13.69 5.26 -1.05
N SER A 88 13.37 6.46 -1.58
CA SER A 88 13.64 7.72 -0.88
C SER A 88 12.64 7.97 0.25
N THR A 89 11.40 7.54 0.06
CA THR A 89 10.32 7.64 1.06
C THR A 89 10.01 6.31 1.73
N LYS A 90 10.63 5.20 1.28
CA LYS A 90 10.33 3.83 1.71
C LYS A 90 8.86 3.45 1.51
N THR A 91 8.22 4.04 0.50
CA THR A 91 6.80 3.86 0.22
C THR A 91 6.61 2.91 -0.96
N LEU A 92 5.75 1.91 -0.78
CA LEU A 92 5.19 1.17 -1.90
C LEU A 92 3.90 1.86 -2.37
N HIS A 93 3.94 2.40 -3.58
CA HIS A 93 2.79 2.97 -4.26
C HIS A 93 2.03 1.90 -5.02
N ILE A 94 0.72 1.83 -4.83
CA ILE A 94 -0.22 0.98 -5.55
C ILE A 94 -1.21 1.89 -6.27
N SER A 95 -1.30 1.73 -7.58
CA SER A 95 -2.18 2.53 -8.44
C SER A 95 -2.81 1.64 -9.51
N GLU A 96 -3.85 2.15 -10.17
CA GLU A 96 -4.54 1.46 -11.25
C GLU A 96 -3.59 1.12 -12.41
N GLY A 97 -3.90 0.03 -13.09
CA GLY A 97 -3.27 -0.35 -14.33
C GLY A 97 -3.80 0.43 -15.52
N VAL A 98 -3.16 0.20 -16.67
CA VAL A 98 -3.65 0.74 -17.95
C VAL A 98 -4.99 0.10 -18.35
N ASN A 99 -5.19 -1.18 -18.04
CA ASN A 99 -6.34 -1.95 -18.54
C ASN A 99 -7.38 -2.26 -17.46
N SER A 100 -6.97 -2.33 -16.20
CA SER A 100 -7.82 -2.66 -15.06
C SER A 100 -7.16 -2.18 -13.77
N ASN A 101 -7.97 -2.04 -12.72
CA ASN A 101 -7.56 -1.67 -11.37
C ASN A 101 -7.56 -2.87 -10.41
N LYS A 102 -7.61 -4.10 -10.92
CA LYS A 102 -7.58 -5.31 -10.10
C LYS A 102 -6.17 -5.56 -9.55
N LEU A 103 -6.03 -5.60 -8.24
CA LEU A 103 -4.79 -5.98 -7.57
C LEU A 103 -4.57 -7.50 -7.70
N GLY A 104 -3.32 -7.94 -7.84
CA GLY A 104 -3.01 -9.36 -7.86
C GLY A 104 -3.15 -10.02 -6.49
N ASN A 105 -3.33 -11.34 -6.48
CA ASN A 105 -3.50 -12.15 -5.26
C ASN A 105 -2.17 -12.61 -4.64
N THR A 106 -1.04 -12.07 -5.09
CA THR A 106 0.28 -12.42 -4.51
C THR A 106 0.59 -11.46 -3.36
N PRO A 107 0.86 -11.97 -2.14
CA PRO A 107 1.29 -11.14 -1.01
C PRO A 107 2.44 -10.21 -1.39
N ILE A 108 2.40 -8.94 -0.95
CA ILE A 108 3.46 -7.97 -1.27
C ILE A 108 4.85 -8.48 -0.84
N TYR A 109 4.91 -9.18 0.30
CA TYR A 109 6.11 -9.89 0.73
C TYR A 109 6.69 -10.80 -0.36
N ASP A 110 5.83 -11.61 -0.99
CA ASP A 110 6.20 -12.55 -2.05
C ASP A 110 6.50 -11.84 -3.38
N VAL A 111 5.76 -10.77 -3.71
CA VAL A 111 6.06 -9.92 -4.89
C VAL A 111 7.49 -9.40 -4.82
N VAL A 112 7.89 -8.83 -3.68
CA VAL A 112 9.25 -8.33 -3.46
C VAL A 112 10.26 -9.49 -3.47
N TYR A 113 9.95 -10.61 -2.83
CA TYR A 113 10.82 -11.79 -2.84
C TYR A 113 11.06 -12.33 -4.25
N ASN A 114 10.02 -12.40 -5.08
CA ASN A 114 10.09 -12.83 -6.48
C ASN A 114 10.89 -11.84 -7.31
N ALA A 115 10.72 -10.54 -7.07
CA ALA A 115 11.44 -9.48 -7.76
C ALA A 115 12.96 -9.53 -7.55
N LYS A 116 13.43 -9.97 -6.36
CA LYS A 116 14.86 -10.07 -6.02
C LYS A 116 15.69 -10.90 -7.02
N LYS A 117 15.08 -11.89 -7.69
CA LYS A 117 15.77 -12.73 -8.67
C LYS A 117 16.07 -12.01 -9.99
N HIS A 118 15.46 -10.86 -10.21
CA HIS A 118 15.41 -10.20 -11.52
C HIS A 118 15.77 -8.71 -11.48
N ILE A 119 15.89 -8.13 -10.29
CA ILE A 119 16.37 -6.75 -10.08
C ILE A 119 17.88 -6.79 -9.86
N SER A 120 18.60 -5.80 -10.39
CA SER A 120 20.05 -5.69 -10.17
C SER A 120 20.36 -5.55 -8.68
N LYS A 121 21.51 -6.07 -8.23
CA LYS A 121 21.92 -5.97 -6.81
C LYS A 121 21.88 -4.55 -6.25
N LYS A 122 22.12 -3.54 -7.10
CA LYS A 122 22.10 -2.11 -6.74
C LYS A 122 20.70 -1.59 -6.41
N ASN A 123 19.66 -2.13 -7.06
CA ASN A 123 18.27 -1.73 -6.88
C ASN A 123 17.48 -2.73 -6.04
N MET A 124 18.16 -3.73 -5.46
CA MET A 124 17.51 -4.77 -4.66
C MET A 124 17.06 -4.19 -3.32
N PHE A 125 15.79 -4.41 -2.98
CA PHE A 125 15.23 -4.11 -1.67
C PHE A 125 14.53 -5.34 -1.09
N LYS A 126 14.25 -5.29 0.21
CA LYS A 126 13.61 -6.35 1.00
C LYS A 126 12.22 -5.90 1.40
N PRO A 127 11.31 -6.83 1.76
CA PRO A 127 10.01 -6.48 2.33
C PRO A 127 10.14 -5.57 3.56
N SER A 128 11.20 -5.75 4.35
CA SER A 128 11.53 -4.91 5.51
C SER A 128 11.91 -3.46 5.18
N ASP A 129 12.16 -3.14 3.91
CA ASP A 129 12.49 -1.77 3.49
C ASP A 129 11.23 -0.96 3.19
N ILE A 130 10.05 -1.59 3.16
CA ILE A 130 8.76 -0.93 3.04
C ILE A 130 8.34 -0.47 4.44
N GLU A 131 8.25 0.84 4.62
CA GLU A 131 7.74 1.47 5.85
C GLU A 131 6.33 2.04 5.65
N HIS A 132 5.93 2.33 4.40
CA HIS A 132 4.63 2.91 4.07
C HIS A 132 4.02 2.23 2.85
N ILE A 133 2.70 2.08 2.82
CA ILE A 133 1.95 1.74 1.60
C ILE A 133 1.01 2.90 1.28
N SER A 134 1.00 3.32 0.02
CA SER A 134 0.06 4.32 -0.49
C SER A 134 -0.80 3.74 -1.59
N ILE A 135 -2.12 3.74 -1.39
CA ILE A 135 -3.12 3.46 -2.42
C ILE A 135 -3.45 4.78 -3.12
N ASP A 136 -2.83 4.99 -4.27
CA ASP A 136 -2.83 6.28 -4.96
C ASP A 136 -4.13 6.52 -5.75
N SER A 137 -4.81 5.46 -6.20
CA SER A 137 -6.06 5.50 -6.98
C SER A 137 -7.03 4.40 -6.55
N ASN A 138 -8.26 4.41 -7.09
CA ASN A 138 -9.25 3.37 -6.81
C ASN A 138 -8.78 2.01 -7.36
N ILE A 139 -8.69 1.01 -6.49
CA ILE A 139 -8.30 -0.36 -6.86
C ILE A 139 -9.33 -1.37 -6.37
N ALA A 140 -9.41 -2.50 -7.03
CA ALA A 140 -10.27 -3.62 -6.63
C ALA A 140 -9.41 -4.76 -6.08
N PHE A 141 -9.78 -5.26 -4.92
CA PHE A 141 -9.17 -6.46 -4.35
C PHE A 141 -9.64 -7.73 -5.08
N PRO A 142 -8.74 -8.70 -5.28
CA PRO A 142 -9.11 -9.99 -5.87
C PRO A 142 -9.98 -10.81 -4.90
N ARG A 143 -10.68 -11.82 -5.45
CA ARG A 143 -11.53 -12.74 -4.69
C ARG A 143 -10.79 -13.36 -3.50
N ASP A 144 -9.58 -13.83 -3.74
CA ASP A 144 -8.63 -14.20 -2.68
C ASP A 144 -7.63 -13.07 -2.45
N SER A 145 -7.86 -12.33 -1.37
CA SER A 145 -7.01 -11.24 -0.89
C SER A 145 -6.21 -11.65 0.35
N SER A 146 -6.09 -12.95 0.63
CA SER A 146 -5.42 -13.44 1.82
C SER A 146 -3.96 -12.97 1.84
N SER A 147 -3.52 -12.48 3.00
CA SER A 147 -2.13 -12.08 3.27
C SER A 147 -1.55 -10.98 2.37
N LEU A 148 -2.37 -10.21 1.64
CA LEU A 148 -1.84 -9.23 0.68
C LEU A 148 -0.82 -8.27 1.30
N PHE A 149 -1.06 -7.81 2.54
CA PHE A 149 -0.15 -6.92 3.26
C PHE A 149 0.63 -7.59 4.39
N ALA A 150 0.53 -8.91 4.56
CA ALA A 150 1.16 -9.61 5.67
C ALA A 150 2.70 -9.59 5.66
N LYS A 151 3.29 -9.67 6.86
CA LYS A 151 4.72 -9.86 7.14
C LYS A 151 5.59 -8.70 6.66
N LEU A 152 5.02 -7.51 6.51
CA LEU A 152 5.77 -6.29 6.28
C LEU A 152 6.21 -5.74 7.64
N TYR A 153 7.19 -6.40 8.25
CA TYR A 153 7.58 -6.19 9.66
C TYR A 153 7.93 -4.74 10.05
N ASN A 154 8.25 -3.89 9.07
CA ASN A 154 8.57 -2.48 9.28
C ASN A 154 7.48 -1.52 8.79
N LEU A 155 6.36 -2.00 8.25
CA LEU A 155 5.23 -1.20 7.81
C LEU A 155 4.65 -0.43 9.01
N GLN A 156 4.48 0.88 8.85
CA GLN A 156 4.04 1.80 9.89
C GLN A 156 2.59 2.25 9.65
N ASP A 157 2.23 2.43 8.38
CA ASP A 157 0.92 2.89 7.94
C ASP A 157 0.59 2.45 6.50
N ILE A 158 -0.71 2.46 6.22
CA ILE A 158 -1.29 2.27 4.89
C ILE A 158 -2.28 3.43 4.67
N THR A 159 -2.04 4.25 3.65
CA THR A 159 -2.93 5.36 3.29
C THR A 159 -3.76 5.02 2.05
N GLY A 160 -5.00 5.52 1.99
CA GLY A 160 -5.88 5.32 0.83
C GLY A 160 -6.71 4.02 0.88
N LEU A 161 -6.87 3.42 2.06
CA LEU A 161 -7.74 2.23 2.25
C LEU A 161 -9.21 2.50 1.90
N ASP A 162 -9.63 3.76 1.94
CA ASP A 162 -10.93 4.28 1.48
C ASP A 162 -11.14 4.15 -0.04
N LYS A 163 -10.06 3.96 -0.81
CA LYS A 163 -10.08 3.78 -2.27
C LYS A 163 -10.10 2.31 -2.70
N VAL A 164 -10.22 1.38 -1.76
CA VAL A 164 -10.20 -0.05 -2.05
C VAL A 164 -11.63 -0.57 -2.16
N ASP A 165 -11.98 -1.08 -3.34
CA ASP A 165 -13.19 -1.88 -3.55
C ASP A 165 -12.94 -3.33 -3.09
N THR A 166 -13.58 -3.70 -1.99
CA THR A 166 -13.56 -5.06 -1.42
C THR A 166 -14.83 -5.86 -1.71
N GLY A 167 -15.79 -5.33 -2.48
CA GLY A 167 -17.12 -5.96 -2.64
C GLY A 167 -17.08 -7.35 -3.30
N LYS A 168 -15.97 -7.73 -3.92
CA LYS A 168 -15.72 -9.07 -4.50
C LYS A 168 -14.71 -9.90 -3.72
N ALA A 169 -14.14 -9.38 -2.64
CA ALA A 169 -13.17 -10.09 -1.82
C ALA A 169 -13.90 -11.09 -0.92
N GLU A 170 -13.57 -12.37 -1.06
CA GLU A 170 -14.20 -13.46 -0.32
C GLU A 170 -13.23 -14.12 0.67
N ALA A 171 -11.95 -13.75 0.63
CA ALA A 171 -10.94 -14.19 1.58
C ALA A 171 -10.00 -13.05 1.95
N LEU A 172 -10.01 -12.66 3.23
CA LEU A 172 -9.13 -11.65 3.82
C LEU A 172 -8.22 -12.26 4.92
N ASN A 173 -7.98 -13.58 4.87
CA ASN A 173 -7.23 -14.27 5.92
C ASN A 173 -5.80 -13.71 6.05
N ASN A 174 -5.34 -13.50 7.28
CA ASN A 174 -4.00 -12.97 7.59
C ASN A 174 -3.66 -11.62 6.90
N MET A 175 -4.66 -10.83 6.46
CA MET A 175 -4.47 -9.64 5.60
C MET A 175 -3.29 -8.75 6.02
N PHE A 176 -3.17 -8.47 7.33
CA PHE A 176 -2.16 -7.59 7.94
C PHE A 176 -1.22 -8.35 8.89
N SER A 177 -1.29 -9.68 8.94
CA SER A 177 -0.60 -10.47 9.96
C SER A 177 0.91 -10.21 9.97
N LYS A 178 1.42 -9.91 11.17
CA LYS A 178 2.84 -9.68 11.49
C LYS A 178 3.38 -8.36 10.93
N ASP A 179 2.54 -7.36 10.77
CA ASP A 179 2.94 -5.99 10.49
C ASP A 179 3.30 -5.28 11.80
N ARG A 180 4.41 -5.72 12.40
CA ARG A 180 4.78 -5.43 13.80
C ARG A 180 4.92 -3.95 14.15
N LYS A 181 5.06 -3.05 13.18
CA LYS A 181 5.16 -1.60 13.36
C LYS A 181 3.89 -0.85 12.96
N LEU A 182 2.88 -1.52 12.42
CA LEU A 182 1.63 -0.92 12.01
C LEU A 182 0.88 -0.47 13.26
N THR A 183 0.47 0.79 13.27
CA THR A 183 -0.09 1.42 14.48
C THR A 183 -1.59 1.64 14.42
N GLN A 184 -2.14 1.81 13.22
CA GLN A 184 -3.55 2.11 13.02
C GLN A 184 -4.03 1.58 11.67
N LEU A 185 -5.31 1.20 11.61
CA LEU A 185 -6.00 0.81 10.39
C LEU A 185 -7.41 1.39 10.38
N ASP A 186 -7.76 2.08 9.30
CA ASP A 186 -9.14 2.46 9.02
C ASP A 186 -9.67 1.60 7.86
N LEU A 187 -10.56 0.67 8.20
CA LEU A 187 -11.19 -0.29 7.29
C LEU A 187 -12.70 -0.02 7.18
N SER A 188 -13.16 1.15 7.64
CA SER A 188 -14.58 1.49 7.71
C SER A 188 -15.27 1.60 6.36
N SER A 189 -14.53 1.75 5.26
CA SER A 189 -15.05 1.78 3.90
C SER A 189 -15.19 0.40 3.25
N TRP A 190 -14.67 -0.65 3.88
CA TRP A 190 -14.64 -1.97 3.26
C TRP A 190 -16.02 -2.62 3.30
N ASP A 191 -16.51 -3.00 2.13
CA ASP A 191 -17.64 -3.90 1.98
C ASP A 191 -17.18 -5.33 2.28
N THR A 192 -17.70 -5.90 3.36
CA THR A 192 -17.41 -7.27 3.81
C THR A 192 -18.58 -8.23 3.60
N SER A 193 -19.59 -7.84 2.83
CA SER A 193 -20.80 -8.65 2.59
C SER A 193 -20.50 -9.96 1.86
N SER A 194 -19.48 -9.97 1.00
CA SER A 194 -19.01 -11.16 0.27
C SER A 194 -18.04 -12.04 1.06
N PHE A 195 -17.58 -11.60 2.24
CA PHE A 195 -16.55 -12.33 2.99
C PHE A 195 -17.15 -13.51 3.76
N GLU A 196 -16.58 -14.71 3.59
CA GLU A 196 -16.97 -15.89 4.36
C GLU A 196 -16.26 -15.89 5.73
N TRP A 197 -17.02 -15.67 6.79
CA TRP A 197 -16.51 -15.51 8.16
C TRP A 197 -16.19 -16.82 8.91
N TYR A 198 -16.13 -17.96 8.22
CA TYR A 198 -15.87 -19.25 8.86
C TYR A 198 -14.37 -19.55 9.05
N GLY A 199 -13.99 -20.01 10.23
CA GLY A 199 -12.62 -20.43 10.56
C GLY A 199 -11.70 -19.28 11.04
N LYS A 200 -10.52 -19.65 11.54
CA LYS A 200 -9.55 -18.68 12.10
C LYS A 200 -9.02 -17.77 11.00
N LYS A 201 -9.24 -16.47 11.16
CA LYS A 201 -8.84 -15.47 10.15
C LYS A 201 -7.47 -14.88 10.42
N GLU A 202 -7.09 -14.76 11.71
CA GLU A 202 -5.78 -14.26 12.14
C GLU A 202 -5.36 -12.96 11.43
N MET A 203 -6.33 -12.08 11.09
CA MET A 203 -6.11 -10.94 10.20
C MET A 203 -5.04 -9.99 10.73
N PHE A 204 -4.97 -9.86 12.04
CA PHE A 204 -4.06 -8.96 12.77
C PHE A 204 -3.06 -9.73 13.67
N SER A 205 -2.91 -11.04 13.42
CA SER A 205 -2.11 -11.92 14.27
C SER A 205 -0.64 -11.49 14.26
N GLY A 206 -0.12 -11.12 15.44
CA GLY A 206 1.26 -10.66 15.61
C GLY A 206 1.50 -9.17 15.34
N ASP A 207 0.45 -8.35 15.23
CA ASP A 207 0.55 -6.90 15.02
C ASP A 207 0.77 -6.16 16.34
N THR A 208 1.95 -6.36 16.92
CA THR A 208 2.26 -5.98 18.31
C THR A 208 2.23 -4.48 18.61
N SER A 209 2.26 -3.62 17.59
CA SER A 209 2.23 -2.15 17.74
C SER A 209 0.88 -1.53 17.42
N LEU A 210 -0.11 -2.33 17.00
CA LEU A 210 -1.43 -1.84 16.62
C LEU A 210 -2.11 -1.24 17.86
N LYS A 211 -2.71 -0.06 17.70
CA LYS A 211 -3.36 0.69 18.78
C LYS A 211 -4.82 0.99 18.47
N GLU A 212 -5.17 1.10 17.19
CA GLU A 212 -6.53 1.39 16.76
C GLU A 212 -6.88 0.65 15.47
N ILE A 213 -8.09 0.08 15.43
CA ILE A 213 -8.70 -0.48 14.23
C ILE A 213 -10.12 0.07 14.13
N ASN A 214 -10.46 0.64 12.98
CA ASN A 214 -11.84 1.05 12.68
C ASN A 214 -12.48 0.10 11.68
N VAL A 215 -13.56 -0.57 12.10
CA VAL A 215 -14.35 -1.53 11.29
C VAL A 215 -15.83 -1.13 11.25
N SER A 216 -16.17 0.15 11.45
CA SER A 216 -17.56 0.61 11.59
C SER A 216 -18.48 0.36 10.40
N GLY A 217 -17.94 0.11 9.19
CA GLY A 217 -18.73 -0.20 8.00
C GLY A 217 -18.99 -1.68 7.78
N TRP A 218 -18.52 -2.56 8.65
CA TRP A 218 -18.62 -4.00 8.44
C TRP A 218 -19.99 -4.51 8.88
N GLU A 219 -20.73 -5.10 7.94
CA GLU A 219 -22.12 -5.58 8.14
C GLU A 219 -22.20 -6.99 8.76
N VAL A 220 -21.28 -7.32 9.66
CA VAL A 220 -21.06 -8.70 10.07
C VAL A 220 -21.34 -8.87 11.55
N LYS A 221 -22.02 -9.97 11.89
CA LYS A 221 -21.92 -10.57 13.22
C LYS A 221 -20.52 -11.14 13.36
N LEU A 222 -19.58 -10.28 13.72
CA LEU A 222 -18.17 -10.63 13.78
C LEU A 222 -17.97 -11.61 14.94
N SER A 223 -17.53 -12.83 14.65
CA SER A 223 -16.98 -13.68 15.71
C SER A 223 -15.66 -13.08 16.18
N ASP A 224 -15.34 -13.24 17.47
CA ASP A 224 -14.09 -12.79 18.07
C ASP A 224 -12.83 -13.34 17.36
N ASP A 225 -13.00 -14.42 16.57
CA ASP A 225 -11.93 -15.13 15.85
C ASP A 225 -11.20 -14.25 14.81
N ILE A 226 -11.77 -13.12 14.40
CA ILE A 226 -11.06 -12.19 13.51
C ILE A 226 -9.85 -11.53 14.20
N PHE A 227 -9.95 -11.31 15.50
CA PHE A 227 -8.89 -10.72 16.32
C PHE A 227 -8.01 -11.79 16.98
N ASP A 228 -8.15 -13.07 16.61
CA ASP A 228 -7.27 -14.13 17.07
C ASP A 228 -5.80 -13.76 16.79
N GLY A 229 -4.98 -13.82 17.84
CA GLY A 229 -3.56 -13.46 17.78
C GLY A 229 -3.26 -11.97 17.94
N LEU A 230 -4.28 -11.14 18.18
CA LEU A 230 -4.16 -9.73 18.57
C LEU A 230 -4.42 -9.56 20.07
N ASP A 231 -3.60 -8.77 20.76
CA ASP A 231 -3.85 -8.39 22.16
C ASP A 231 -4.92 -7.29 22.21
N THR A 232 -6.20 -7.69 22.13
CA THR A 232 -7.36 -6.78 22.11
C THR A 232 -7.49 -5.93 23.38
N THR A 233 -6.73 -6.20 24.44
CA THR A 233 -6.69 -5.36 25.64
C THR A 233 -5.89 -4.06 25.45
N LYS A 234 -5.08 -3.99 24.38
CA LYS A 234 -4.23 -2.84 24.03
C LYS A 234 -4.69 -2.11 22.78
N VAL A 235 -5.70 -2.63 22.09
CA VAL A 235 -6.18 -2.11 20.81
C VAL A 235 -7.58 -1.55 20.98
N LYS A 236 -7.78 -0.29 20.57
CA LYS A 236 -9.10 0.31 20.46
C LYS A 236 -9.76 -0.18 19.17
N ILE A 237 -10.86 -0.91 19.29
CA ILE A 237 -11.65 -1.40 18.14
C ILE A 237 -12.91 -0.56 18.04
N ILE A 238 -13.10 0.12 16.90
CA ILE A 238 -14.26 0.97 16.62
C ILE A 238 -15.20 0.22 15.68
N GLY A 239 -16.51 0.21 15.96
CA GLY A 239 -17.50 -0.41 15.09
C GLY A 239 -17.84 -1.87 15.40
N PHE A 240 -17.15 -2.47 16.38
CA PHE A 240 -17.40 -3.85 16.80
C PHE A 240 -18.40 -3.91 17.97
N LYS A 241 -19.42 -4.77 17.87
CA LYS A 241 -20.32 -5.13 18.97
C LYS A 241 -20.23 -6.66 19.16
N SER A 242 -19.77 -7.12 20.32
CA SER A 242 -19.76 -8.54 20.68
C SER A 242 -21.18 -9.04 20.95
N ASP A 243 -21.48 -10.28 20.55
CA ASP A 243 -22.79 -10.93 20.73
C ASP A 243 -23.11 -11.34 22.20
N ASP A 244 -22.21 -11.10 23.16
CA ASP A 244 -22.36 -11.50 24.58
C ASP A 244 -23.27 -10.58 25.43
N GLU A 245 -24.16 -9.79 24.82
CA GLU A 245 -25.19 -9.00 25.54
C GLU A 245 -26.59 -9.30 24.98
N ASP A 246 -27.17 -10.44 25.37
CA ASP A 246 -28.63 -10.70 25.44
C ASP A 246 -29.00 -11.36 26.78
#